data_AF-A0A937WHI5-F1
#
_entry.id   AF-A0A937WHI5-F1
#
_cell.length_a   1.000
_cell.length_b   1.000
_cell.length_c   1.000
_cell.angle_alpha   90.00
_cell.angle_beta   90.00
_cell.angle_gamma   90.00
#
_symmetry.space_group_name_H-M   'P 1'
#
loop_
_entity.id
_entity.type
_entity.pdbx_description
1 polymer ?
#
loop_
_entity_poly.entity_id
_entity_poly.type
_entity_poly.pdbx_seq_one_letter_code
_entity_poly.pdbx_strand_id
1 'polypeptide(L)'
;MITIDKSLSVRKQELLTYFRERAAESLEEVRRTYASKQFKKQATAINKAISETRKNVEKALLQKAAKERWNNEEILKCLLMIMHATNVVMIEARNDVWSYEYMTFSRRIGELWEPFCKLCFDYPGKELTLFVPPLFLEVKQKLTNEIEDYIDALTITEEQKKELKKYYNKVWCLVTSGEIKLELDLHFEQGGERFVVDFKSGFSSNEKGNTNRLLLVATIYKSLEENYRCCLFVRAEENRNNNYFQILKNSGIWEAYCGSETYAKIEEYSGFNIGGWIKDNIDWANDLRSDTMSFFEDNNLNQYLRW
;
A
#
# COMPACT_ATOMS: atom_id res chain seq x y z
N MET A 1 -8.99 -9.66 28.34
CA MET A 1 -9.90 -9.93 27.20
C MET A 1 -10.47 -8.60 26.74
N ILE A 2 -10.45 -8.32 25.45
CA ILE A 2 -10.97 -7.06 24.90
C ILE A 2 -12.45 -7.23 24.52
N THR A 3 -13.28 -6.25 24.86
CA THR A 3 -14.69 -6.26 24.45
C THR A 3 -14.80 -5.78 23.01
N ILE A 4 -15.37 -6.60 22.12
CA ILE A 4 -15.56 -6.24 20.70
C ILE A 4 -16.92 -5.57 20.53
N ASP A 5 -16.96 -4.29 20.16
CA ASP A 5 -18.16 -3.52 19.80
C ASP A 5 -17.76 -2.20 19.10
N LYS A 6 -18.73 -1.38 18.68
CA LYS A 6 -18.51 -0.13 17.94
C LYS A 6 -17.64 0.88 18.70
N SER A 7 -17.62 0.82 20.04
CA SER A 7 -16.80 1.73 20.84
C SER A 7 -15.31 1.43 20.76
N LEU A 8 -14.89 0.31 20.14
CA LEU A 8 -13.48 0.09 19.80
C LEU A 8 -12.89 1.22 18.96
N SER A 9 -13.72 1.92 18.17
CA SER A 9 -13.30 3.09 17.39
C SER A 9 -12.72 4.24 18.24
N VAL A 10 -12.96 4.26 19.56
CA VAL A 10 -12.48 5.32 20.47
C VAL A 10 -11.67 4.76 21.65
N ARG A 11 -11.55 3.43 21.80
CA ARG A 11 -10.86 2.77 22.92
C ARG A 11 -9.39 2.47 22.61
N LYS A 12 -8.65 3.48 22.11
CA LYS A 12 -7.23 3.37 21.73
C LYS A 12 -6.35 2.76 22.82
N GLN A 13 -6.47 3.26 24.06
CA GLN A 13 -5.64 2.82 25.18
C GLN A 13 -5.90 1.36 25.59
N GLU A 14 -7.15 0.90 25.53
CA GLU A 14 -7.48 -0.51 25.80
C GLU A 14 -6.84 -1.43 24.75
N LEU A 15 -6.89 -1.03 23.47
CA LEU A 15 -6.27 -1.77 22.37
C LEU A 15 -4.74 -1.80 22.50
N LEU A 16 -4.10 -0.67 22.80
CA LEU A 16 -2.65 -0.60 23.01
C LEU A 16 -2.22 -1.52 24.15
N THR A 17 -2.90 -1.46 25.30
CA THR A 17 -2.62 -2.35 26.44
C THR A 17 -2.80 -3.81 26.06
N TYR A 18 -3.92 -4.16 25.42
CA TYR A 18 -4.20 -5.52 25.00
C TYR A 18 -3.10 -6.07 24.05
N PHE A 19 -2.73 -5.31 23.01
CA PHE A 19 -1.72 -5.77 22.06
C PHE A 19 -0.32 -5.83 22.70
N ARG A 20 0.03 -4.91 23.60
CA ARG A 20 1.31 -4.96 24.33
C ARG A 20 1.42 -6.18 25.23
N GLU A 21 0.36 -6.53 25.95
CA GLU A 21 0.32 -7.75 26.77
C GLU A 21 0.51 -9.00 25.90
N ARG A 22 -0.22 -9.10 24.78
CA ARG A 22 -0.08 -10.24 23.84
C ARG A 22 1.30 -10.30 23.21
N ALA A 23 1.89 -9.15 22.88
CA ALA A 23 3.24 -9.07 22.34
C ALA A 23 4.28 -9.48 23.38
N ALA A 24 4.13 -9.09 24.64
CA ALA A 24 5.02 -9.49 25.73
C ALA A 24 4.98 -11.02 25.95
N GLU A 25 3.78 -11.60 26.04
CA GLU A 25 3.58 -13.07 26.13
C GLU A 25 4.29 -13.79 24.95
N SER A 26 4.05 -13.32 23.72
CA SER A 26 4.66 -13.90 22.52
C SER A 26 6.18 -13.74 22.49
N LEU A 27 6.69 -12.61 22.98
CA LEU A 27 8.11 -12.32 22.99
C LEU A 27 8.88 -13.22 23.95
N GLU A 28 8.29 -13.59 25.10
CA GLU A 28 8.87 -14.57 26.00
C GLU A 28 9.05 -15.93 25.32
N GLU A 29 8.04 -16.41 24.58
CA GLU A 29 8.12 -17.65 23.83
C GLU A 29 9.19 -17.57 22.73
N VAL A 30 9.19 -16.49 21.94
CA VAL A 30 10.18 -16.25 20.89
C VAL A 30 11.62 -16.24 21.42
N ARG A 31 11.85 -15.65 22.60
CA ARG A 31 13.16 -15.62 23.27
C ARG A 31 13.58 -16.98 23.82
N ARG A 32 12.65 -17.88 24.12
CA ARG A 32 12.94 -19.28 24.47
C ARG A 32 13.30 -20.11 23.23
N THR A 33 12.66 -19.82 22.08
CA THR A 33 12.91 -20.55 20.83
C THR A 33 14.20 -20.11 20.12
N TYR A 34 14.52 -18.82 20.13
CA TYR A 34 15.66 -18.27 19.40
C TYR A 34 16.64 -17.57 20.33
N ALA A 35 17.93 -17.86 20.17
CA ALA A 35 18.98 -17.17 20.92
C ALA A 35 19.05 -15.67 20.57
N SER A 36 19.57 -14.85 21.48
CA SER A 36 19.68 -13.37 21.30
C SER A 36 20.43 -12.96 20.03
N LYS A 37 21.46 -13.72 19.61
CA LYS A 37 22.20 -13.47 18.37
C LYS A 37 21.35 -13.69 17.10
N GLN A 38 20.20 -14.35 17.20
CA GLN A 38 19.27 -14.60 16.10
C GLN A 38 18.18 -13.52 16.00
N PHE A 39 18.54 -12.25 16.24
CA PHE A 39 17.64 -11.10 16.26
C PHE A 39 16.75 -10.98 15.01
N LYS A 40 17.24 -11.36 13.82
CA LYS A 40 16.41 -11.39 12.59
C LYS A 40 15.26 -12.39 12.69
N LYS A 41 15.51 -13.59 13.23
CA LYS A 41 14.47 -14.61 13.43
C LYS A 41 13.48 -14.19 14.50
N GLN A 42 13.99 -13.60 15.59
CA GLN A 42 13.12 -13.04 16.64
C GLN A 42 12.20 -11.95 16.08
N ALA A 43 12.74 -10.99 15.32
CA ALA A 43 11.97 -9.91 14.68
C ALA A 43 10.88 -10.44 13.73
N THR A 44 11.19 -11.43 12.90
CA THR A 44 10.19 -12.06 12.02
C THR A 44 9.11 -12.78 12.82
N ALA A 45 9.50 -13.55 13.85
CA ALA A 45 8.57 -14.32 14.66
C ALA A 45 7.61 -13.42 15.45
N ILE A 46 8.12 -12.36 16.10
CA ILE A 46 7.28 -11.44 16.87
C ILE A 46 6.32 -10.65 15.97
N ASN A 47 6.79 -10.17 14.81
CA ASN A 47 5.91 -9.50 13.84
C ASN A 47 4.79 -10.41 13.34
N LYS A 48 5.10 -11.70 13.12
CA LYS A 48 4.10 -12.70 12.73
C LYS A 48 3.08 -12.93 13.84
N ALA A 49 3.51 -13.14 15.08
CA ALA A 49 2.62 -13.34 16.22
C ALA A 49 1.67 -12.15 16.46
N ILE A 50 2.19 -10.92 16.38
CA ILE A 50 1.38 -9.70 16.48
C ILE A 50 0.39 -9.61 15.31
N SER A 51 0.82 -9.92 14.08
CA SER A 51 -0.06 -9.91 12.89
C SER A 51 -1.19 -10.94 13.00
N GLU A 52 -0.91 -12.13 13.53
CA GLU A 52 -1.92 -13.17 13.78
C GLU A 52 -2.90 -12.75 14.87
N THR A 53 -2.41 -12.14 15.95
CA THR A 53 -3.25 -11.57 17.00
C THR A 53 -4.19 -10.51 16.45
N ARG A 54 -3.70 -9.59 15.61
CA ARG A 54 -4.51 -8.58 14.93
C ARG A 54 -5.61 -9.21 14.08
N LYS A 55 -5.25 -10.17 13.21
CA LYS A 55 -6.20 -10.89 12.35
C LYS A 55 -7.32 -11.57 13.14
N ASN A 56 -7.01 -12.12 14.32
CA ASN A 56 -8.02 -12.73 15.17
C ASN A 56 -9.01 -11.70 15.74
N VAL A 57 -8.53 -10.52 16.15
CA VAL A 57 -9.37 -9.41 16.61
C VAL A 57 -10.22 -8.86 15.46
N GLU A 58 -9.63 -8.61 14.28
CA GLU A 58 -10.34 -8.17 13.08
C GLU A 58 -11.43 -9.18 12.68
N LYS A 59 -11.13 -10.49 12.69
CA LYS A 59 -12.12 -11.53 12.39
C LYS A 59 -13.30 -11.50 13.38
N ALA A 60 -13.02 -11.37 14.67
CA ALA A 60 -14.07 -11.28 15.69
C ALA A 60 -14.93 -10.02 15.52
N LEU A 61 -14.30 -8.88 15.18
CA LEU A 61 -14.98 -7.64 14.85
C LEU A 61 -15.91 -7.82 13.65
N LEU A 62 -15.41 -8.36 12.55
CA LEU A 62 -16.19 -8.52 11.31
C LEU A 62 -17.35 -9.51 11.49
N GLN A 63 -17.16 -10.59 12.26
CA GLN A 63 -18.24 -11.50 12.62
C GLN A 63 -19.34 -10.80 13.43
N LYS A 64 -18.96 -9.96 14.40
CA LYS A 64 -19.92 -9.19 15.20
C LYS A 64 -20.63 -8.14 14.36
N ALA A 65 -19.88 -7.39 13.56
CA ALA A 65 -20.40 -6.37 12.65
C ALA A 65 -21.42 -6.96 11.66
N ALA A 66 -21.15 -8.14 11.11
CA ALA A 66 -22.10 -8.85 10.25
C ALA A 66 -23.38 -9.25 11.00
N LYS A 67 -23.26 -9.79 12.22
CA LYS A 67 -24.42 -10.18 13.06
C LYS A 67 -25.29 -8.98 13.42
N GLU A 68 -24.67 -7.84 13.72
CA GLU A 68 -25.34 -6.61 14.15
C GLU A 68 -25.60 -5.62 13.00
N ARG A 69 -25.26 -5.99 11.76
CA ARG A 69 -25.46 -5.20 10.54
C ARG A 69 -24.88 -3.79 10.62
N TRP A 70 -23.61 -3.68 11.04
CA TRP A 70 -22.91 -2.40 11.05
C TRP A 70 -22.67 -1.91 9.62
N ASN A 71 -22.58 -0.60 9.46
CA ASN A 71 -22.22 0.00 8.17
C ASN A 71 -20.70 0.05 7.98
N ASN A 72 -20.26 0.36 6.76
CA ASN A 72 -18.83 0.44 6.40
C ASN A 72 -18.06 1.44 7.26
N GLU A 73 -18.63 2.61 7.55
CA GLU A 73 -17.96 3.64 8.34
C GLU A 73 -17.71 3.18 9.79
N GLU A 74 -18.68 2.51 10.40
CA GLU A 74 -18.57 1.93 11.73
C GLU A 74 -17.48 0.85 11.78
N ILE A 75 -17.45 -0.03 10.78
CA ILE A 75 -16.42 -1.08 10.66
C ILE A 75 -15.04 -0.44 10.45
N LEU A 76 -14.94 0.51 9.51
CA LEU A 76 -13.70 1.18 9.14
C LEU A 76 -13.05 1.86 10.34
N LYS A 77 -13.80 2.65 11.11
CA LYS A 77 -13.28 3.34 12.30
C LYS A 77 -12.71 2.35 13.34
N CYS A 78 -13.37 1.21 13.54
CA CYS A 78 -12.85 0.16 14.42
C CYS A 78 -11.58 -0.50 13.87
N LEU A 79 -11.55 -0.81 12.57
CA LEU A 79 -10.38 -1.41 11.92
C LEU A 79 -9.17 -0.48 11.91
N LEU A 80 -9.37 0.82 11.66
CA LEU A 80 -8.31 1.84 11.73
C LEU A 80 -7.72 1.90 13.13
N MET A 81 -8.55 1.88 14.18
CA MET A 81 -8.07 1.89 15.56
C MET A 81 -7.29 0.62 15.92
N ILE A 82 -7.79 -0.56 15.53
CA ILE A 82 -7.09 -1.85 15.71
C ILE A 82 -5.74 -1.83 14.98
N MET A 83 -5.74 -1.36 13.73
CA MET A 83 -4.54 -1.33 12.90
C MET A 83 -3.51 -0.34 13.43
N HIS A 84 -3.91 0.87 13.85
CA HIS A 84 -3.02 1.83 14.49
C HIS A 84 -2.39 1.28 15.76
N ALA A 85 -3.19 0.76 16.69
CA ALA A 85 -2.69 0.17 17.93
C ALA A 85 -1.72 -0.98 17.65
N THR A 86 -2.03 -1.82 16.65
CA THR A 86 -1.13 -2.90 16.24
C THR A 86 0.17 -2.35 15.64
N ASN A 87 0.10 -1.33 14.79
CA ASN A 87 1.27 -0.72 14.15
C ASN A 87 2.25 -0.17 15.20
N VAL A 88 1.73 0.53 16.22
CA VAL A 88 2.50 1.00 17.38
C VAL A 88 3.23 -0.14 18.06
N VAL A 89 2.51 -1.18 18.49
CA VAL A 89 3.11 -2.32 19.23
C VAL A 89 4.09 -3.10 18.36
N MET A 90 3.84 -3.20 17.06
CA MET A 90 4.73 -3.88 16.12
C MET A 90 6.05 -3.11 15.93
N ILE A 91 6.01 -1.78 15.94
CA ILE A 91 7.22 -0.94 15.92
C ILE A 91 8.01 -1.16 17.22
N GLU A 92 7.35 -1.08 18.38
CA GLU A 92 7.97 -1.28 19.70
C GLU A 92 8.64 -2.66 19.81
N ALA A 93 7.87 -3.73 19.62
CA ALA A 93 8.33 -5.09 19.82
C ALA A 93 9.44 -5.49 18.84
N ARG A 94 9.39 -4.99 17.59
CA ARG A 94 10.50 -5.18 16.65
C ARG A 94 11.75 -4.45 17.15
N ASN A 95 11.63 -3.18 17.53
CA ASN A 95 12.77 -2.37 17.98
C ASN A 95 13.48 -2.98 19.19
N ASP A 96 12.73 -3.62 20.10
CA ASP A 96 13.26 -4.31 21.29
C ASP A 96 14.18 -5.49 20.97
N VAL A 97 13.90 -6.23 19.90
CA VAL A 97 14.70 -7.41 19.50
C VAL A 97 15.75 -7.08 18.46
N TRP A 98 15.46 -6.10 17.62
CA TRP A 98 16.36 -5.62 16.59
C TRP A 98 16.07 -4.13 16.40
N SER A 99 17.00 -3.28 16.84
CA SER A 99 16.79 -1.83 16.76
C SER A 99 16.72 -1.35 15.32
N TYR A 100 15.94 -0.29 15.10
CA TYR A 100 15.78 0.30 13.78
C TYR A 100 16.99 1.13 13.37
N GLU A 101 17.34 0.98 12.09
CA GLU A 101 18.24 1.85 11.34
C GLU A 101 17.39 2.67 10.37
N TYR A 102 17.85 3.85 9.96
CA TYR A 102 17.00 4.83 9.25
C TYR A 102 16.35 4.25 7.99
N MET A 103 17.10 3.48 7.18
CA MET A 103 16.56 2.87 5.96
C MET A 103 15.47 1.85 6.26
N THR A 104 15.66 1.05 7.31
CA THR A 104 14.71 0.00 7.67
C THR A 104 13.45 0.61 8.28
N PHE A 105 13.61 1.67 9.08
CA PHE A 105 12.47 2.38 9.66
C PHE A 105 11.65 3.13 8.62
N SER A 106 12.30 3.91 7.74
CA SER A 106 11.61 4.64 6.68
C SER A 106 10.79 3.71 5.79
N ARG A 107 11.35 2.54 5.42
CA ARG A 107 10.62 1.52 4.66
C ARG A 107 9.45 0.98 5.48
N ARG A 108 9.69 0.65 6.76
CA ARG A 108 8.68 0.10 7.64
C ARG A 108 7.46 0.99 7.77
N ILE A 109 7.65 2.28 7.97
CA ILE A 109 6.54 3.23 8.05
C ILE A 109 5.73 3.26 6.75
N GLY A 110 6.38 3.15 5.59
CA GLY A 110 5.69 2.98 4.30
C GLY A 110 4.81 1.73 4.25
N GLU A 111 5.38 0.58 4.63
CA GLU A 111 4.68 -0.72 4.68
C GLU A 111 3.48 -0.72 5.64
N LEU A 112 3.47 0.14 6.66
CA LEU A 112 2.36 0.27 7.61
C LEU A 112 1.29 1.26 7.12
N TRP A 113 1.72 2.34 6.45
CA TRP A 113 0.86 3.41 5.98
C TRP A 113 -0.01 3.01 4.78
N GLU A 114 0.54 2.30 3.80
CA GLU A 114 -0.19 1.88 2.61
C GLU A 114 -1.44 1.04 2.96
N PRO A 115 -1.33 -0.11 3.66
CA PRO A 115 -2.52 -0.91 3.97
C PRO A 115 -3.48 -0.19 4.93
N PHE A 116 -2.98 0.75 5.73
CA PHE A 116 -3.82 1.59 6.59
C PHE A 116 -4.73 2.52 5.77
N CYS A 117 -4.19 3.13 4.72
CA CYS A 117 -4.99 3.95 3.80
C CYS A 117 -5.94 3.11 2.96
N LYS A 118 -5.52 1.91 2.53
CA LYS A 118 -6.34 1.00 1.72
C LYS A 118 -7.62 0.54 2.40
N LEU A 119 -7.67 0.51 3.74
CA LEU A 119 -8.90 0.22 4.48
C LEU A 119 -10.07 1.13 4.05
N CYS A 120 -9.80 2.37 3.64
CA CYS A 120 -10.84 3.29 3.16
C CYS A 120 -11.51 2.77 1.87
N PHE A 121 -10.79 2.01 1.05
CA PHE A 121 -11.30 1.41 -0.19
C PHE A 121 -11.88 0.01 0.04
N ASP A 122 -11.46 -0.69 1.09
CA ASP A 122 -12.06 -1.96 1.51
C ASP A 122 -13.43 -1.74 2.17
N TYR A 123 -13.62 -0.61 2.85
CA TYR A 123 -14.86 -0.20 3.52
C TYR A 123 -15.28 1.21 3.09
N PRO A 124 -15.60 1.41 1.80
CA PRO A 124 -15.84 2.74 1.28
C PRO A 124 -17.19 3.29 1.75
N GLY A 125 -17.24 4.60 1.96
CA GLY A 125 -18.47 5.36 2.14
C GLY A 125 -19.15 5.74 0.82
N LYS A 126 -18.44 5.61 -0.30
CA LYS A 126 -18.94 5.78 -1.67
C LYS A 126 -19.01 4.45 -2.41
N GLU A 127 -19.85 4.40 -3.44
CA GLU A 127 -19.86 3.28 -4.36
C GLU A 127 -18.54 3.24 -5.16
N LEU A 128 -17.82 2.14 -5.02
CA LEU A 128 -16.68 1.76 -5.84
C LEU A 128 -16.57 0.24 -5.85
N THR A 129 -15.91 -0.31 -6.87
CA THR A 129 -15.67 -1.76 -6.97
C THR A 129 -14.18 -2.02 -7.17
N LEU A 130 -13.58 -2.83 -6.31
CA LEU A 130 -12.20 -3.28 -6.49
C LEU A 130 -12.14 -4.30 -7.64
N PHE A 131 -11.11 -4.22 -8.47
CA PHE A 131 -10.90 -5.18 -9.57
C PHE A 131 -9.48 -5.73 -9.59
N VAL A 132 -9.31 -6.87 -10.26
CA VAL A 132 -7.98 -7.46 -10.50
C VAL A 132 -7.50 -6.96 -11.86
N PRO A 133 -6.33 -6.32 -11.96
CA PRO A 133 -5.80 -5.84 -13.24
C PRO A 133 -5.44 -7.02 -14.15
N PRO A 134 -5.43 -6.81 -15.49
CA PRO A 134 -5.03 -7.85 -16.42
C PRO A 134 -3.56 -8.22 -16.25
N LEU A 135 -3.21 -9.45 -16.60
CA LEU A 135 -1.81 -9.85 -16.69
C LEU A 135 -1.14 -9.15 -17.87
N PHE A 136 0.13 -8.82 -17.74
CA PHE A 136 0.88 -8.23 -18.86
C PHE A 136 0.89 -9.15 -20.10
N LEU A 137 0.89 -10.48 -19.89
CA LEU A 137 0.80 -11.44 -20.98
C LEU A 137 -0.52 -11.34 -21.75
N GLU A 138 -1.64 -11.13 -21.05
CA GLU A 138 -2.96 -10.96 -21.65
C GLU A 138 -3.02 -9.66 -22.45
N VAL A 139 -2.51 -8.57 -21.87
CA VAL A 139 -2.38 -7.27 -22.57
C VAL A 139 -1.53 -7.41 -23.83
N LYS A 140 -0.38 -8.08 -23.72
CA LYS A 140 0.51 -8.33 -24.86
C LYS A 140 -0.22 -9.11 -25.96
N GLN A 141 -0.95 -10.16 -25.60
CA GLN A 141 -1.72 -10.97 -26.55
C GLN A 141 -2.81 -10.13 -27.23
N LYS A 142 -3.57 -9.34 -26.46
CA LYS A 142 -4.60 -8.44 -27.00
C LYS A 142 -4.02 -7.49 -28.06
N LEU A 143 -2.94 -6.77 -27.71
CA LEU A 143 -2.28 -5.84 -28.63
C LEU A 143 -1.67 -6.53 -29.85
N THR A 144 -1.15 -7.75 -29.68
CA THR A 144 -0.59 -8.54 -30.79
C THR A 144 -1.68 -8.94 -31.76
N ASN A 145 -2.80 -9.45 -31.25
CA ASN A 145 -3.95 -9.85 -32.07
C ASN A 145 -4.54 -8.64 -32.80
N GLU A 146 -4.72 -7.51 -32.13
CA GLU A 146 -5.23 -6.28 -32.74
C GLU A 146 -4.37 -5.82 -33.94
N ILE A 147 -3.05 -5.88 -33.79
CA ILE A 147 -2.11 -5.52 -34.88
C ILE A 147 -2.13 -6.56 -35.99
N GLU A 148 -2.23 -7.85 -35.67
CA GLU A 148 -2.35 -8.90 -36.68
C GLU A 148 -3.65 -8.77 -37.48
N ASP A 149 -4.77 -8.51 -36.81
CA ASP A 149 -6.08 -8.27 -37.42
C ASP A 149 -6.04 -7.03 -38.33
N TYR A 150 -5.38 -5.95 -37.88
CA TYR A 150 -5.17 -4.76 -38.69
C TYR A 150 -4.34 -5.06 -39.95
N ILE A 151 -3.23 -5.80 -39.81
CA ILE A 151 -2.41 -6.21 -40.97
C ILE A 151 -3.22 -7.08 -41.94
N ASP A 152 -4.05 -7.98 -41.43
CA ASP A 152 -4.86 -8.89 -42.26
C ASP A 152 -5.94 -8.14 -43.05
N ALA A 153 -6.45 -7.03 -42.50
CA ALA A 153 -7.40 -6.15 -43.17
C ALA A 153 -6.76 -5.27 -44.28
N LEU A 154 -5.44 -5.16 -44.35
CA LEU A 154 -4.76 -4.36 -45.39
C LEU A 154 -4.92 -5.00 -46.78
N THR A 155 -5.20 -4.18 -47.78
CA THR A 155 -5.27 -4.58 -49.20
C THR A 155 -3.87 -4.68 -49.81
N ILE A 156 -3.04 -5.58 -49.28
CA ILE A 156 -1.67 -5.89 -49.72
C ILE A 156 -1.52 -7.40 -49.97
N THR A 157 -0.39 -7.84 -50.55
CA THR A 157 -0.20 -9.28 -50.84
C THR A 157 0.05 -10.09 -49.56
N GLU A 158 -0.27 -11.39 -49.60
CA GLU A 158 -0.06 -12.29 -48.47
C GLU A 158 1.43 -12.40 -48.05
N GLU A 159 2.35 -12.36 -49.02
CA GLU A 159 3.79 -12.25 -48.74
C GLU A 159 4.13 -10.98 -47.96
N GLN A 160 3.56 -9.83 -48.32
CA GLN A 160 3.79 -8.56 -47.62
C GLN A 160 3.22 -8.59 -46.20
N LYS A 161 2.02 -9.18 -45.99
CA LYS A 161 1.45 -9.38 -44.65
C LYS A 161 2.35 -10.22 -43.76
N LYS A 162 2.82 -11.37 -44.27
CA LYS A 162 3.76 -12.26 -43.54
C LYS A 162 5.04 -11.53 -43.17
N GLU A 163 5.57 -10.72 -44.08
CA GLU A 163 6.78 -9.93 -43.82
C GLU A 163 6.55 -8.87 -42.74
N LEU A 164 5.43 -8.14 -42.78
CA LEU A 164 5.06 -7.17 -41.74
C LEU A 164 4.91 -7.83 -40.36
N LYS A 165 4.16 -8.93 -40.25
CA LYS A 165 4.02 -9.70 -38.99
C LYS A 165 5.38 -10.16 -38.47
N LYS A 166 6.29 -10.59 -39.37
CA LYS A 166 7.66 -11.01 -38.99
C LYS A 166 8.48 -9.83 -38.45
N TYR A 167 8.43 -8.66 -39.07
CA TYR A 167 9.14 -7.48 -38.57
C TYR A 167 8.59 -6.98 -37.23
N TYR A 168 7.26 -6.96 -37.07
CA TYR A 168 6.62 -6.63 -35.81
C TYR A 168 7.08 -7.57 -34.68
N ASN A 169 7.05 -8.88 -34.91
CA ASN A 169 7.50 -9.86 -33.92
C ASN A 169 8.99 -9.70 -33.56
N LYS A 170 9.85 -9.33 -34.51
CA LYS A 170 11.26 -9.01 -34.19
C LYS A 170 11.39 -7.83 -33.23
N VAL A 171 10.63 -6.75 -33.44
CA VAL A 171 10.63 -5.59 -32.52
C VAL A 171 10.11 -6.01 -31.15
N TRP A 172 9.05 -6.81 -31.10
CA TRP A 172 8.47 -7.29 -29.83
C TRP A 172 9.40 -8.18 -29.02
N CYS A 173 10.18 -9.05 -29.68
CA CYS A 173 11.21 -9.84 -29.01
C CYS A 173 12.29 -8.98 -28.31
N LEU A 174 12.56 -7.77 -28.79
CA LEU A 174 13.52 -6.85 -28.16
C LEU A 174 12.94 -6.16 -26.91
N VAL A 175 11.63 -5.90 -26.91
CA VAL A 175 10.92 -5.19 -25.83
C VAL A 175 10.62 -6.12 -24.63
N THR A 176 10.51 -7.44 -24.84
CA THR A 176 10.01 -8.39 -23.83
C THR A 176 11.10 -9.12 -23.04
N SER A 177 12.29 -8.53 -22.85
CA SER A 177 13.41 -9.18 -22.14
C SER A 177 13.28 -9.16 -20.60
N GLY A 178 12.18 -8.63 -20.05
CA GLY A 178 11.90 -8.61 -18.61
C GLY A 178 10.44 -8.92 -18.27
N GLU A 179 10.21 -9.41 -17.06
CA GLU A 179 8.87 -9.60 -16.50
C GLU A 179 8.28 -8.25 -16.09
N ILE A 180 7.18 -7.84 -16.74
CA ILE A 180 6.43 -6.62 -16.40
C ILE A 180 5.22 -7.04 -15.57
N LYS A 181 5.13 -6.49 -14.35
CA LYS A 181 3.96 -6.65 -13.47
C LYS A 181 3.11 -5.38 -13.55
N LEU A 182 1.89 -5.51 -14.07
CA LEU A 182 0.93 -4.40 -14.18
C LEU A 182 0.22 -4.11 -12.86
N GLU A 183 0.05 -5.12 -12.01
CA GLU A 183 -0.57 -4.95 -10.69
C GLU A 183 0.21 -3.95 -9.83
N LEU A 184 -0.48 -2.85 -9.51
CA LEU A 184 -0.12 -1.84 -8.53
C LEU A 184 -0.75 -2.13 -7.17
N ASP A 185 -0.68 -1.19 -6.23
CA ASP A 185 -1.12 -1.40 -4.85
C ASP A 185 -2.65 -1.39 -4.72
N LEU A 186 -3.37 -0.65 -5.56
CA LEU A 186 -4.83 -0.54 -5.51
C LEU A 186 -5.43 -0.35 -6.91
N HIS A 187 -6.55 -1.04 -7.18
CA HIS A 187 -7.28 -0.94 -8.44
C HIS A 187 -8.77 -0.89 -8.15
N PHE A 188 -9.46 0.13 -8.64
CA PHE A 188 -10.89 0.28 -8.41
C PHE A 188 -11.59 0.97 -9.57
N GLU A 189 -12.87 0.69 -9.73
CA GLU A 189 -13.77 1.34 -10.68
C GLU A 189 -14.76 2.21 -9.92
N GLN A 190 -14.94 3.44 -10.38
CA GLN A 190 -15.90 4.39 -9.81
C GLN A 190 -16.43 5.30 -10.92
N GLY A 191 -17.76 5.43 -11.02
CA GLY A 191 -18.39 6.29 -12.02
C GLY A 191 -18.10 5.90 -13.47
N GLY A 192 -17.79 4.62 -13.74
CA GLY A 192 -17.41 4.13 -15.07
C GLY A 192 -15.94 4.39 -15.46
N GLU A 193 -15.15 5.00 -14.57
CA GLU A 193 -13.70 5.18 -14.75
C GLU A 193 -12.92 4.12 -13.96
N ARG A 194 -11.84 3.60 -14.55
CA ARG A 194 -10.93 2.66 -13.88
C ARG A 194 -9.68 3.37 -13.39
N PHE A 195 -9.42 3.22 -12.10
CA PHE A 195 -8.27 3.79 -11.41
C PHE A 195 -7.27 2.71 -11.06
N VAL A 196 -6.00 2.98 -11.33
CA VAL A 196 -4.87 2.15 -10.93
C VAL A 196 -3.93 3.01 -10.11
N VAL A 197 -3.68 2.61 -8.87
CA VAL A 197 -3.04 3.46 -7.87
C VAL A 197 -1.80 2.77 -7.31
N ASP A 198 -0.68 3.48 -7.34
CA ASP A 198 0.57 3.08 -6.69
C ASP A 198 0.81 3.98 -5.47
N PHE A 199 1.05 3.37 -4.32
CA PHE A 199 1.31 4.05 -3.07
C PHE A 199 2.82 4.17 -2.85
N LYS A 200 3.27 5.34 -2.39
CA LYS A 200 4.67 5.56 -2.02
C LYS A 200 4.77 6.28 -0.69
N SER A 201 5.65 5.78 0.17
CA SER A 201 6.00 6.50 1.40
C SER A 201 6.71 7.83 1.12
N GLY A 202 7.45 7.91 0.00
CA GLY A 202 8.18 9.10 -0.45
C GLY A 202 9.26 8.70 -1.47
N PHE A 203 9.84 9.68 -2.15
CA PHE A 203 10.90 9.47 -3.14
C PHE A 203 12.27 9.91 -2.61
N SER A 204 13.25 8.99 -2.64
CA SER A 204 14.62 9.20 -2.15
C SER A 204 15.67 9.00 -3.25
N SER A 205 16.95 9.23 -2.96
CA SER A 205 18.04 9.27 -3.95
C SER A 205 18.23 7.98 -4.77
N ASN A 206 17.67 6.85 -4.34
CA ASN A 206 17.81 5.55 -5.00
C ASN A 206 16.51 5.04 -5.65
N GLU A 207 15.81 5.88 -6.41
CA GLU A 207 14.51 5.56 -7.02
C GLU A 207 14.52 5.43 -8.56
N LYS A 208 15.69 5.52 -9.22
CA LYS A 208 15.77 5.51 -10.70
C LYS A 208 15.09 4.30 -11.34
N GLY A 209 15.40 3.09 -10.86
CA GLY A 209 14.83 1.85 -11.39
C GLY A 209 13.31 1.77 -11.20
N ASN A 210 12.84 2.12 -10.00
CA ASN A 210 11.41 2.14 -9.69
C ASN A 210 10.67 3.23 -10.50
N THR A 211 11.28 4.40 -10.71
CA THR A 211 10.72 5.48 -11.54
C THR A 211 10.52 5.02 -12.99
N ASN A 212 11.54 4.38 -13.58
CA ASN A 212 11.44 3.85 -14.95
C ASN A 212 10.36 2.77 -15.05
N ARG A 213 10.24 1.89 -14.05
CA ARG A 213 9.16 0.89 -13.98
C ARG A 213 7.79 1.56 -13.94
N LEU A 214 7.61 2.59 -13.11
CA LEU A 214 6.34 3.30 -13.00
C LEU A 214 5.96 4.03 -14.28
N LEU A 215 6.92 4.64 -14.97
CA LEU A 215 6.68 5.25 -16.28
C LEU A 215 6.22 4.22 -17.30
N LEU A 216 6.88 3.05 -17.35
CA LEU A 216 6.52 1.96 -18.25
C LEU A 216 5.10 1.43 -17.97
N VAL A 217 4.79 1.13 -16.70
CA VAL A 217 3.48 0.58 -16.32
C VAL A 217 2.34 1.55 -16.66
N ALA A 218 2.48 2.83 -16.31
CA ALA A 218 1.46 3.82 -16.67
C ALA A 218 1.32 4.01 -18.19
N THR A 219 2.43 3.95 -18.94
CA THR A 219 2.39 4.05 -20.41
C THR A 219 1.59 2.89 -21.01
N ILE A 220 1.78 1.67 -20.49
CA ILE A 220 0.99 0.50 -20.90
C ILE A 220 -0.48 0.75 -20.60
N TYR A 221 -0.84 1.13 -19.38
CA TYR A 221 -2.24 1.42 -19.03
C TYR A 221 -2.87 2.50 -19.90
N LYS A 222 -2.14 3.57 -20.24
CA LYS A 222 -2.61 4.65 -21.12
C LYS A 222 -2.77 4.23 -22.58
N SER A 223 -2.09 3.16 -23.01
CA SER A 223 -2.26 2.58 -24.35
C SER A 223 -3.48 1.66 -24.47
N LEU A 224 -4.12 1.30 -23.35
CA LEU A 224 -5.30 0.43 -23.35
C LEU A 224 -6.59 1.24 -23.60
N GLU A 225 -7.53 0.63 -24.32
CA GLU A 225 -8.81 1.23 -24.72
C GLU A 225 -9.68 1.61 -23.51
N GLU A 226 -9.53 0.93 -22.38
CA GLU A 226 -10.32 1.12 -21.17
C GLU A 226 -10.00 2.44 -20.42
N ASN A 227 -9.16 3.31 -20.99
CA ASN A 227 -8.84 4.67 -20.53
C ASN A 227 -8.54 4.77 -19.03
N TYR A 228 -7.59 3.97 -18.56
CA TYR A 228 -7.20 3.93 -17.15
C TYR A 228 -6.66 5.29 -16.65
N ARG A 229 -7.09 5.66 -15.44
CA ARG A 229 -6.51 6.76 -14.67
C ARG A 229 -5.44 6.22 -13.74
N CYS A 230 -4.19 6.58 -14.04
CA CYS A 230 -3.03 6.19 -13.26
C CYS A 230 -2.79 7.23 -12.17
N CYS A 231 -2.94 6.86 -10.90
CA CYS A 231 -2.74 7.77 -9.77
C CYS A 231 -1.55 7.34 -8.91
N LEU A 232 -0.77 8.32 -8.45
CA LEU A 232 0.34 8.08 -7.54
C LEU A 232 0.04 8.77 -6.21
N PHE A 233 -0.11 7.98 -5.15
CA PHE A 233 -0.42 8.48 -3.81
C PHE A 233 0.82 8.46 -2.94
N VAL A 234 1.34 9.64 -2.63
CA VAL A 234 2.60 9.79 -1.90
C VAL A 234 2.35 10.33 -0.49
N ARG A 235 2.87 9.65 0.53
CA ARG A 235 2.74 10.11 1.93
C ARG A 235 3.59 11.33 2.22
N ALA A 236 4.87 11.31 1.81
CA ALA A 236 5.78 12.40 2.10
C ALA A 236 5.34 13.70 1.43
N GLU A 237 5.48 14.81 2.17
CA GLU A 237 5.27 16.17 1.66
C GLU A 237 6.14 16.48 0.44
N GLU A 238 5.68 17.39 -0.41
CA GLU A 238 6.33 17.77 -1.67
C GLU A 238 7.82 18.12 -1.48
N ASN A 239 8.14 18.90 -0.44
CA ASN A 239 9.50 19.35 -0.14
C ASN A 239 10.45 18.25 0.37
N ARG A 240 9.92 17.06 0.69
CA ARG A 240 10.69 15.88 1.09
C ARG A 240 10.88 14.88 -0.06
N ASN A 241 10.15 15.07 -1.16
CA ASN A 241 10.32 14.27 -2.37
C ASN A 241 11.42 14.87 -3.25
N ASN A 242 12.14 14.02 -3.96
CA ASN A 242 13.20 14.45 -4.87
C ASN A 242 12.73 14.56 -6.34
N ASN A 243 13.68 14.80 -7.23
CA ASN A 243 13.43 15.00 -8.67
C ASN A 243 12.68 13.82 -9.34
N TYR A 244 12.76 12.60 -8.81
CA TYR A 244 12.04 11.46 -9.40
C TYR A 244 10.52 11.61 -9.30
N PHE A 245 10.03 12.14 -8.18
CA PHE A 245 8.62 12.46 -8.03
C PHE A 245 8.19 13.54 -9.01
N GLN A 246 9.01 14.58 -9.19
CA GLN A 246 8.73 15.66 -10.16
C GLN A 246 8.68 15.14 -11.59
N ILE A 247 9.54 14.19 -11.97
CA ILE A 247 9.49 13.54 -13.28
C ILE A 247 8.15 12.81 -13.47
N LEU A 248 7.70 12.04 -12.48
CA LEU A 248 6.43 11.32 -12.56
C LEU A 248 5.24 12.28 -12.62
N LYS A 249 5.22 13.31 -11.76
CA LYS A 249 4.16 14.33 -11.72
C LYS A 249 4.05 15.12 -13.02
N ASN A 250 5.19 15.48 -13.62
CA ASN A 250 5.23 16.27 -14.86
C ASN A 250 5.21 15.41 -16.14
N SER A 251 5.13 14.08 -16.01
CA SER A 251 5.14 13.17 -17.16
C SER A 251 3.87 13.21 -18.01
N GLY A 252 2.76 13.72 -17.47
CA GLY A 252 1.45 13.71 -18.11
C GLY A 252 0.75 12.35 -18.14
N ILE A 253 1.40 11.27 -17.68
CA ILE A 253 0.82 9.92 -17.63
C ILE A 253 0.33 9.54 -16.22
N TRP A 254 0.88 10.16 -15.17
CA TRP A 254 0.46 9.98 -13.77
C TRP A 254 -0.26 11.21 -13.23
N GLU A 255 -1.35 10.98 -12.51
CA GLU A 255 -1.94 11.94 -11.60
C GLU A 255 -1.30 11.76 -10.22
N ALA A 256 -0.28 12.55 -9.92
CA ALA A 256 0.52 12.40 -8.71
C ALA A 256 0.14 13.40 -7.61
N TYR A 257 -0.15 12.87 -6.42
CA TYR A 257 -0.57 13.62 -5.24
C TYR A 257 0.39 13.30 -4.08
N CYS A 258 0.65 14.28 -3.20
CA CYS A 258 1.54 14.07 -2.06
C CYS A 258 1.05 14.72 -0.77
N GLY A 259 1.51 14.23 0.38
CA GLY A 259 1.17 14.78 1.69
C GLY A 259 -0.34 14.90 1.89
N SER A 260 -0.79 16.09 2.31
CA SER A 260 -2.21 16.39 2.50
C SER A 260 -3.09 16.17 1.25
N GLU A 261 -2.56 16.36 0.03
CA GLU A 261 -3.31 16.14 -1.22
C GLU A 261 -3.67 14.67 -1.40
N THR A 262 -2.77 13.76 -0.99
CA THR A 262 -3.03 12.32 -1.02
C THR A 262 -4.22 11.97 -0.15
N TYR A 263 -4.29 12.49 1.08
CA TYR A 263 -5.42 12.22 1.98
C TYR A 263 -6.72 12.83 1.47
N ALA A 264 -6.67 14.02 0.89
CA ALA A 264 -7.84 14.63 0.24
C ALA A 264 -8.35 13.76 -0.93
N LYS A 265 -7.45 13.17 -1.73
CA LYS A 265 -7.83 12.26 -2.81
C LYS A 265 -8.38 10.92 -2.30
N ILE A 266 -7.83 10.40 -1.21
CA ILE A 266 -8.42 9.21 -0.56
C ILE A 266 -9.84 9.53 -0.10
N GLU A 267 -10.07 10.68 0.54
CA GLU A 267 -11.43 11.11 0.94
C GLU A 267 -12.35 11.29 -0.26
N GLU A 268 -11.86 11.93 -1.34
CA GLU A 268 -12.60 12.13 -2.58
C GLU A 268 -13.10 10.80 -3.16
N TYR A 269 -12.26 9.78 -3.26
CA TYR A 269 -12.62 8.51 -3.88
C TYR A 269 -13.36 7.56 -2.93
N SER A 270 -12.89 7.42 -1.69
CA SER A 270 -13.46 6.48 -0.71
C SER A 270 -14.69 7.01 0.02
N GLY A 271 -14.83 8.34 0.14
CA GLY A 271 -15.84 8.98 0.98
C GLY A 271 -15.49 9.06 2.46
N PHE A 272 -14.26 8.74 2.86
CA PHE A 272 -13.83 8.79 4.26
C PHE A 272 -12.67 9.77 4.49
N ASN A 273 -12.82 10.69 5.43
CA ASN A 273 -11.78 11.66 5.79
C ASN A 273 -10.68 11.03 6.64
N ILE A 274 -9.80 10.28 5.99
CA ILE A 274 -8.68 9.59 6.67
C ILE A 274 -7.67 10.58 7.26
N GLY A 275 -7.44 11.73 6.60
CA GLY A 275 -6.52 12.76 7.08
C GLY A 275 -6.98 13.38 8.41
N GLY A 276 -8.26 13.70 8.51
CA GLY A 276 -8.90 14.15 9.75
C GLY A 276 -8.87 13.06 10.82
N TRP A 277 -9.19 11.82 10.46
CA TRP A 277 -9.12 10.70 11.40
C TRP A 277 -7.70 10.52 11.97
N ILE A 278 -6.66 10.57 11.13
CA ILE A 278 -5.25 10.49 11.56
C ILE A 278 -4.94 11.61 12.55
N LYS A 279 -5.29 12.86 12.20
CA LYS A 279 -5.04 14.03 13.04
C LYS A 279 -5.68 13.91 14.43
N ASP A 280 -6.88 13.34 14.51
CA ASP A 280 -7.64 13.26 15.75
C ASP A 280 -7.27 12.05 16.62
N ASN A 281 -6.73 10.98 16.01
CA ASN A 281 -6.55 9.69 16.68
C ASN A 281 -5.11 9.22 16.80
N ILE A 282 -4.19 9.69 15.95
CA ILE A 282 -2.80 9.25 15.93
C ILE A 282 -1.92 10.31 16.61
N ASP A 283 -1.28 9.89 17.69
CA ASP A 283 -0.27 10.70 18.38
C ASP A 283 0.92 9.82 18.69
N TRP A 284 1.82 9.66 17.71
CA TRP A 284 2.95 8.74 17.84
C TRP A 284 3.83 9.00 19.07
N ALA A 285 3.97 10.25 19.48
CA ALA A 285 4.81 10.62 20.62
C ALA A 285 4.24 10.08 21.94
N ASN A 286 2.91 10.07 22.08
CA ASN A 286 2.22 9.58 23.26
C ASN A 286 1.71 8.14 23.13
N ASP A 287 1.56 7.64 21.92
CA ASP A 287 1.10 6.29 21.64
C ASP A 287 2.23 5.28 21.77
N LEU A 288 3.47 5.62 21.41
CA LEU A 288 4.65 4.78 21.62
C LEU A 288 5.07 4.79 23.11
N ARG A 289 5.71 3.70 23.56
CA ARG A 289 6.40 3.69 24.86
C ARG A 289 7.49 4.74 24.89
N SER A 290 7.69 5.35 26.06
CA SER A 290 8.64 6.44 26.26
C SER A 290 10.08 6.05 25.87
N ASP A 291 10.51 4.83 26.18
CA ASP A 291 11.84 4.32 25.84
C ASP A 291 12.06 4.22 24.32
N THR A 292 11.04 3.77 23.59
CA THR A 292 11.04 3.64 22.14
C THR A 292 11.06 5.02 21.48
N MET A 293 10.30 5.97 22.03
CA MET A 293 10.28 7.33 21.54
C MET A 293 11.62 8.05 21.77
N SER A 294 12.21 7.93 22.97
CA SER A 294 13.55 8.47 23.24
C SER A 294 14.61 7.91 22.29
N PHE A 295 14.61 6.60 22.05
CA PHE A 295 15.49 6.00 21.05
C PHE A 295 15.29 6.61 19.65
N PHE A 296 14.07 6.90 19.23
CA PHE A 296 13.80 7.52 17.93
C PHE A 296 14.20 8.98 17.85
N GLU A 297 14.14 9.74 18.94
CA GLU A 297 14.64 11.11 18.99
C GLU A 297 16.16 11.13 18.90
N ASP A 298 16.84 10.32 19.73
CA ASP A 298 18.30 10.22 19.77
C ASP A 298 18.91 9.81 18.42
N ASN A 299 18.16 9.02 17.64
CA ASN A 299 18.60 8.51 16.34
C ASN A 299 17.95 9.24 15.13
N ASN A 300 17.26 10.37 15.36
CA ASN A 300 16.58 11.15 14.31
C ASN A 300 15.61 10.33 13.44
N LEU A 301 14.93 9.34 14.03
CA LEU A 301 13.94 8.48 13.37
C LEU A 301 12.52 9.03 13.48
N ASN A 302 12.24 9.86 14.49
CA ASN A 302 10.93 10.47 14.72
C ASN A 302 10.37 11.24 13.50
N GLN A 303 11.23 11.81 12.67
CA GLN A 303 10.83 12.51 11.44
C GLN A 303 10.05 11.65 10.44
N TYR A 304 10.18 10.31 10.51
CA TYR A 304 9.48 9.37 9.65
C TYR A 304 8.08 9.01 10.15
N LEU A 305 7.73 9.33 11.40
CA LEU A 305 6.41 9.06 11.99
C LEU A 305 5.32 10.03 11.52
N ARG A 306 5.65 11.02 10.69
CA ARG A 306 4.66 11.97 10.16
C ARG A 306 3.73 11.26 9.18
N TRP A 307 2.48 11.08 9.60
CA TRP A 307 1.37 10.64 8.78
C TRP A 307 0.47 11.84 8.57
#